data_AF-A0A534BQM3-F1
#
_entry.id   AF-A0A534BQM3-F1
#
_cell.length_a   1.000
_cell.length_b   1.000
_cell.length_c   1.000
_cell.angle_alpha   90.00
_cell.angle_beta   90.00
_cell.angle_gamma   90.00
#
_symmetry.space_group_name_H-M   'P 1'
#
loop_
_entity.id
_entity.type
_entity.pdbx_description
1 polymer ?
#
loop_
_entity_poly.entity_id
_entity_poly.type
_entity_poly.pdbx_seq_one_letter_code
_entity_poly.pdbx_strand_id
1 'polypeptide(L)'
;MVAGRSYLHTSASEIVDAPPPSSIDSKLNDRSIGLQLTLPIFSGGFTQSKVRQTQYLWIAAREAVVQSSRATERQARDAYLGVISGIARVQALGQALESSQTALKATEAGYEVGTRTAVDVLNSRKTLVQAKTDYSGSRYDYIVSVLQLRLAAGNLDRAQLNEVNTWLTQAVATFPAEPTPESLAPTVPAPPGNPAPPPKRPPRG
;
A
#
# COMPACT_ATOMS: atom_id res chain seq x y z
N MET A 1 25.78 25.43 -0.35
CA MET A 1 26.98 25.10 0.45
C MET A 1 27.40 26.37 1.18
N VAL A 2 27.28 26.36 2.50
CA VAL A 2 27.57 27.49 3.41
C VAL A 2 29.05 27.37 3.81
N ALA A 3 29.83 28.43 3.66
CA ALA A 3 31.21 28.46 4.15
C ALA A 3 31.22 28.68 5.67
N GLY A 4 31.90 27.77 6.37
CA GLY A 4 31.99 27.70 7.83
C GLY A 4 32.90 28.75 8.45
N ARG A 5 32.56 29.12 9.69
CA ARG A 5 33.23 30.05 10.60
C ARG A 5 34.26 29.29 11.47
N SER A 6 35.41 29.89 11.76
CA SER A 6 36.17 29.76 13.04
C SER A 6 37.59 30.35 12.91
N TYR A 7 37.93 31.47 13.55
CA TYR A 7 38.49 31.70 14.92
C TYR A 7 40.02 31.90 14.89
N LEU A 8 40.46 33.14 15.13
CA LEU A 8 41.84 33.47 15.47
C LEU A 8 41.94 33.58 17.00
N HIS A 9 42.89 32.86 17.61
CA HIS A 9 43.26 33.00 19.01
C HIS A 9 44.13 34.26 19.16
N THR A 10 43.75 35.14 20.09
CA THR A 10 44.61 36.24 20.55
C THR A 10 45.37 35.77 21.78
N SER A 11 46.71 35.91 21.74
CA SER A 11 47.58 35.73 22.89
C SER A 11 47.91 37.12 23.42
N ALA A 12 47.40 37.46 24.60
CA ALA A 12 47.80 38.66 25.34
C ALA A 12 48.68 38.23 26.52
N SER A 13 49.95 38.62 26.51
CA SER A 13 50.78 38.68 27.71
C SER A 13 50.95 40.16 28.07
N GLU A 14 50.40 40.56 29.20
CA GLU A 14 50.47 41.91 29.75
C GLU A 14 51.42 41.90 30.96
N ILE A 15 52.35 42.87 31.03
CA ILE A 15 52.97 43.31 32.28
C ILE A 15 53.26 44.83 32.24
N VAL A 16 52.40 45.58 32.96
CA VAL A 16 52.70 46.55 34.04
C VAL A 16 53.24 47.98 33.71
N ASP A 17 52.35 48.96 33.94
CA ASP A 17 52.45 50.19 34.80
C ASP A 17 52.34 51.62 34.21
N ALA A 18 51.52 52.41 34.94
CA ALA A 18 51.36 53.87 35.10
C ALA A 18 50.56 54.77 34.09
N PRO A 19 49.63 55.65 34.58
CA PRO A 19 48.78 56.61 33.82
C PRO A 19 49.31 58.08 33.90
N PRO A 20 48.63 59.20 33.45
CA PRO A 20 47.46 59.50 32.58
C PRO A 20 47.88 60.49 31.42
N PRO A 21 47.09 61.40 30.78
CA PRO A 21 45.64 61.70 30.77
C PRO A 21 45.01 61.91 29.36
N SER A 22 43.70 61.78 29.28
CA SER A 22 42.75 62.74 28.67
C SER A 22 41.51 62.01 28.15
N SER A 23 40.39 62.36 28.77
CA SER A 23 39.06 62.07 28.29
C SER A 23 38.87 62.70 26.92
N ILE A 24 38.97 61.90 25.86
CA ILE A 24 38.25 62.19 24.63
C ILE A 24 36.87 61.56 24.85
N ASP A 25 35.92 62.36 25.33
CA ASP A 25 34.49 62.04 25.20
C ASP A 25 34.14 62.15 23.71
N SER A 26 34.55 61.16 22.93
CA SER A 26 34.12 60.99 21.55
C SER A 26 32.79 60.27 21.57
N LYS A 27 31.71 61.04 21.73
CA LYS A 27 30.37 60.59 21.33
C LYS A 27 30.35 60.40 19.81
N LEU A 28 30.87 59.27 19.35
CA LEU A 28 30.72 58.81 17.97
C LEU A 28 29.27 58.39 17.77
N ASN A 29 28.43 59.38 17.45
CA ASN A 29 27.06 59.15 17.03
C ASN A 29 27.06 58.90 15.52
N ASP A 30 27.34 57.67 15.13
CA ASP A 30 27.40 57.28 13.73
C ASP A 30 26.03 56.72 13.30
N ARG A 31 25.25 57.55 12.59
CA ARG A 31 23.93 57.19 12.07
C ARG A 31 23.95 57.35 10.56
N SER A 32 24.15 56.23 9.86
CA SER A 32 24.10 56.18 8.40
C SER A 32 22.85 55.44 7.91
N ILE A 33 22.27 55.95 6.84
CA ILE A 33 21.21 55.27 6.06
C ILE A 33 21.78 55.15 4.66
N GLY A 34 22.01 53.93 4.19
CA GLY A 34 22.57 53.64 2.89
C GLY A 34 21.60 52.83 2.03
N LEU A 35 21.51 53.16 0.74
CA LEU A 35 20.88 52.33 -0.28
C LEU A 35 21.98 51.77 -1.17
N GLN A 36 22.08 50.43 -1.24
CA GLN A 36 23.05 49.76 -2.09
C GLN A 36 22.36 49.22 -3.34
N LEU A 37 22.76 49.72 -4.51
CA LEU A 37 22.37 49.22 -5.82
C LEU A 37 23.50 48.36 -6.39
N THR A 38 23.20 47.14 -6.81
CA THR A 38 24.15 46.26 -7.50
C THR A 38 23.62 45.96 -8.90
N LEU A 39 24.30 46.50 -9.92
CA LEU A 39 24.00 46.24 -11.32
C LEU A 39 25.23 45.61 -12.00
N PRO A 40 25.22 44.29 -12.26
CA PRO A 40 26.30 43.66 -13.01
C PRO A 40 26.22 44.08 -14.49
N ILE A 41 27.25 44.78 -14.97
CA ILE A 41 27.31 45.23 -16.38
C ILE A 41 27.68 44.07 -17.33
N PHE A 42 28.44 43.08 -16.84
CA PHE A 42 28.79 41.88 -17.60
C PHE A 42 28.97 40.67 -16.67
N SER A 43 28.28 39.57 -16.96
CA SER A 43 28.26 38.35 -16.12
C SER A 43 28.89 37.13 -16.80
N GLY A 44 29.72 37.32 -17.83
CA GLY A 44 30.39 36.21 -18.54
C GLY A 44 29.45 35.16 -19.14
N GLY A 45 28.21 35.53 -19.48
CA GLY A 45 27.19 34.61 -19.99
C GLY A 45 26.40 33.82 -18.91
N PHE A 46 26.76 33.93 -17.62
CA PHE A 46 26.08 33.22 -16.53
C PHE A 46 24.57 33.46 -16.49
N THR A 47 24.14 34.73 -16.53
CA THR A 47 22.71 35.10 -16.52
C THR A 47 21.98 34.52 -17.73
N GLN A 48 22.59 34.57 -18.92
CA GLN A 48 21.98 34.02 -20.14
C GLN A 48 21.82 32.51 -20.07
N SER A 49 22.84 31.79 -19.59
CA SER A 49 22.77 30.34 -19.35
C SER A 49 21.72 29.99 -18.30
N LYS A 50 21.61 30.80 -17.23
CA LYS A 50 20.58 30.60 -16.20
C LYS A 50 19.18 30.79 -16.75
N VAL A 51 18.96 31.82 -17.57
CA VAL A 51 17.67 32.04 -18.25
C VAL A 51 17.33 30.87 -19.17
N ARG A 52 18.28 30.39 -19.98
CA ARG A 52 18.07 29.19 -20.84
C ARG A 52 17.73 27.96 -20.00
N GLN A 53 18.46 27.71 -18.92
CA GLN A 53 18.16 26.61 -18.00
C GLN A 53 16.74 26.72 -17.45
N THR A 54 16.35 27.88 -16.92
CA THR A 54 15.01 28.10 -16.37
C THR A 54 13.92 27.93 -17.44
N GLN A 55 14.18 28.34 -18.68
CA GLN A 55 13.27 28.12 -19.80
C GLN A 55 13.04 26.64 -20.08
N TYR A 56 14.11 25.83 -20.13
CA TYR A 56 13.98 24.38 -20.28
C TYR A 56 13.30 23.71 -19.08
N LEU A 57 13.54 24.20 -17.86
CA LEU A 57 12.83 23.71 -16.67
C LEU A 57 11.33 24.03 -16.73
N TRP A 58 10.95 25.19 -17.25
CA TRP A 58 9.55 25.55 -17.47
C TRP A 58 8.89 24.64 -18.53
N ILE A 59 9.58 24.37 -19.64
CA ILE A 59 9.12 23.40 -20.65
C ILE A 59 8.97 22.01 -20.01
N ALA A 60 9.96 21.53 -19.27
CA ALA A 60 9.88 20.23 -18.60
C ALA A 60 8.70 20.14 -17.61
N ALA A 61 8.44 21.21 -16.85
CA ALA A 61 7.32 21.27 -15.92
C ALA A 61 5.96 21.25 -16.64
N ARG A 62 5.84 21.99 -17.75
CA ARG A 62 4.62 21.98 -18.59
C ARG A 62 4.37 20.60 -19.19
N GLU A 63 5.42 19.94 -19.64
CA GLU A 63 5.33 18.63 -20.27
C GLU A 63 5.01 17.54 -19.22
N ALA A 64 5.49 17.70 -17.98
CA ALA A 64 5.12 16.85 -16.85
C ALA A 64 3.61 16.94 -16.52
N VAL A 65 3.00 18.12 -16.63
CA VAL A 65 1.54 18.27 -16.47
C VAL A 65 0.78 17.52 -17.56
N VAL A 66 1.22 17.63 -18.81
CA VAL A 66 0.61 16.89 -19.93
C VAL A 66 0.75 15.38 -19.73
N GLN A 67 1.92 14.92 -19.27
CA GLN A 67 2.16 13.52 -18.96
C GLN A 67 1.25 13.02 -17.82
N SER A 68 1.11 13.80 -16.75
CA SER A 68 0.23 13.48 -15.63
C SER A 68 -1.24 13.38 -16.07
N SER A 69 -1.72 14.34 -16.87
CA SER A 69 -3.08 14.31 -17.43
C SER A 69 -3.34 13.04 -18.26
N ARG A 70 -2.41 12.69 -19.16
CA ARG A 70 -2.51 11.45 -19.95
C ARG A 70 -2.43 10.18 -19.10
N ALA A 71 -1.65 10.20 -18.03
CA ALA A 71 -1.56 9.07 -17.11
C ALA A 71 -2.88 8.88 -16.35
N THR A 72 -3.48 9.96 -15.85
CA THR A 72 -4.79 9.91 -15.18
C THR A 72 -5.89 9.43 -16.14
N GLU A 73 -5.90 9.92 -17.38
CA GLU A 73 -6.88 9.45 -18.38
C GLU A 73 -6.74 7.95 -18.65
N ARG A 74 -5.51 7.46 -18.86
CA ARG A 74 -5.27 6.02 -19.05
C ARG A 74 -5.72 5.22 -17.83
N GLN A 75 -5.34 5.64 -16.64
CA GLN A 75 -5.72 4.96 -15.40
C GLN A 75 -7.26 4.88 -15.23
N ALA A 76 -7.99 5.95 -15.56
CA ALA A 76 -9.45 5.95 -15.51
C ALA A 76 -10.06 5.00 -16.56
N ARG A 77 -9.52 4.98 -17.79
CA ARG A 77 -9.94 4.05 -18.84
C ARG A 77 -9.67 2.59 -18.44
N ASP A 78 -8.49 2.30 -17.92
CA ASP A 78 -8.08 0.96 -17.50
C ASP A 78 -8.98 0.47 -16.35
N ALA A 79 -9.26 1.33 -15.36
CA ALA A 79 -10.16 0.98 -14.27
C ALA A 79 -11.60 0.73 -14.76
N TYR A 80 -12.10 1.52 -15.70
CA TYR A 80 -13.41 1.33 -16.32
C TYR A 80 -13.52 -0.01 -17.07
N LEU A 81 -12.50 -0.33 -17.88
CA LEU A 81 -12.42 -1.62 -18.57
C LEU A 81 -12.27 -2.79 -17.58
N GLY A 82 -11.56 -2.57 -16.47
CA GLY A 82 -11.48 -3.51 -15.36
C GLY A 82 -12.86 -3.85 -14.78
N VAL A 83 -13.72 -2.85 -14.56
CA VAL A 83 -15.09 -3.08 -14.08
C VAL A 83 -15.93 -3.85 -15.10
N ILE A 84 -15.91 -3.47 -16.38
CA ILE A 84 -16.67 -4.17 -17.43
C ILE A 84 -16.23 -5.63 -17.55
N SER A 85 -14.92 -5.87 -17.61
CA SER A 85 -14.39 -7.24 -17.68
C SER A 85 -14.70 -8.04 -16.41
N GLY A 86 -14.68 -7.40 -15.24
CA GLY A 86 -15.11 -8.00 -13.98
C GLY A 86 -16.57 -8.46 -14.00
N ILE A 87 -17.48 -7.64 -14.53
CA ILE A 87 -18.91 -8.02 -14.70
C ILE A 87 -19.04 -9.26 -15.58
N ALA A 88 -18.39 -9.26 -16.74
CA ALA A 88 -18.41 -10.40 -17.66
C ALA A 88 -17.82 -11.66 -17.01
N ARG A 89 -16.75 -11.53 -16.23
CA ARG A 89 -16.11 -12.64 -15.52
C ARG A 89 -17.02 -13.24 -14.45
N VAL A 90 -17.69 -12.41 -13.65
CA VAL A 90 -18.65 -12.88 -12.64
C VAL A 90 -19.81 -13.63 -13.30
N GLN A 91 -20.35 -13.11 -14.41
CA GLN A 91 -21.42 -13.77 -15.16
C GLN A 91 -20.97 -15.12 -15.73
N ALA A 92 -19.79 -15.17 -16.35
CA ALA A 92 -19.25 -16.41 -16.92
C ALA A 92 -19.00 -17.48 -15.85
N LEU A 93 -18.44 -17.09 -14.70
CA LEU A 93 -18.20 -18.02 -13.59
C LEU A 93 -19.50 -18.45 -12.89
N GLY A 94 -20.52 -17.59 -12.87
CA GLY A 94 -21.87 -17.96 -12.42
C GLY A 94 -22.45 -19.07 -13.30
N GLN A 95 -22.33 -18.93 -14.63
CA GLN A 95 -22.76 -19.97 -15.58
C GLN A 95 -21.94 -21.26 -15.43
N ALA A 96 -20.64 -21.15 -15.18
CA ALA A 96 -19.77 -22.31 -14.95
C ALA A 96 -20.15 -23.06 -13.67
N LEU A 97 -20.56 -22.35 -12.62
CA LEU A 97 -21.09 -22.94 -11.39
C LEU A 97 -22.40 -23.70 -11.63
N GLU A 98 -23.34 -23.09 -12.35
CA GLU A 98 -24.61 -23.76 -12.70
C GLU A 98 -24.38 -25.01 -13.55
N SER A 99 -23.46 -24.91 -14.51
CA SER A 99 -23.05 -26.03 -15.36
C SER A 99 -22.43 -27.16 -14.54
N SER A 100 -21.53 -26.83 -13.61
CA SER A 100 -20.88 -27.81 -12.72
C SER A 100 -21.89 -28.46 -11.76
N GLN A 101 -22.89 -27.72 -11.29
CA GLN A 101 -23.95 -28.23 -10.44
C GLN A 101 -24.86 -29.22 -11.20
N THR A 102 -25.17 -28.91 -12.46
CA THR A 102 -25.97 -29.79 -13.32
C THR A 102 -25.19 -31.05 -13.69
N ALA A 103 -23.88 -30.92 -13.97
CA ALA A 103 -22.99 -32.05 -14.21
C ALA A 103 -22.93 -32.98 -12.99
N LEU A 104 -22.80 -32.43 -11.78
CA LEU A 104 -22.82 -33.24 -10.55
C LEU A 104 -24.11 -34.05 -10.44
N LYS A 105 -25.28 -33.40 -10.61
CA LYS A 105 -26.59 -34.08 -10.57
C LYS A 105 -26.68 -35.21 -11.60
N ALA A 106 -26.18 -34.99 -12.82
CA ALA A 106 -26.17 -36.02 -13.85
C ALA A 106 -25.24 -37.20 -13.49
N THR A 107 -24.07 -36.92 -12.89
CA THR A 107 -23.16 -37.99 -12.43
C THR A 107 -23.68 -38.75 -11.22
N GLU A 108 -24.39 -38.08 -10.30
CA GLU A 108 -25.03 -38.70 -9.15
C GLU A 108 -26.16 -39.63 -9.61
N ALA A 109 -27.04 -39.16 -10.51
CA ALA A 109 -28.06 -40.00 -11.13
C ALA A 109 -27.44 -41.19 -11.90
N GLY A 110 -26.36 -40.94 -12.65
CA GLY A 110 -25.62 -41.98 -13.36
C GLY A 110 -25.00 -43.03 -12.44
N TYR A 111 -24.57 -42.63 -11.24
CA TYR A 111 -24.03 -43.51 -10.21
C TYR A 111 -25.13 -44.36 -9.56
N GLU A 112 -26.30 -43.78 -9.28
CA GLU A 112 -27.47 -44.50 -8.74
C GLU A 112 -27.97 -45.61 -9.68
N VAL A 113 -27.92 -45.38 -10.99
CA VAL A 113 -28.28 -46.40 -12.00
C VAL A 113 -27.10 -47.28 -12.44
N GLY A 114 -25.92 -47.12 -11.84
CA GLY A 114 -24.72 -47.94 -12.11
C GLY A 114 -23.99 -47.65 -13.43
N THR A 115 -24.33 -46.57 -14.13
CA THR A 115 -23.67 -46.14 -15.39
C THR A 115 -22.43 -45.26 -15.17
N ARG A 116 -22.23 -44.76 -13.94
CA ARG A 116 -21.06 -43.99 -13.50
C ARG A 116 -20.47 -44.57 -12.22
N THR A 117 -19.21 -44.26 -11.96
CA THR A 117 -18.48 -44.75 -10.79
C THR A 117 -18.47 -43.73 -9.65
N ALA A 118 -18.16 -44.18 -8.42
CA ALA A 118 -18.02 -43.27 -7.27
C ALA A 118 -16.91 -42.22 -7.48
N VAL A 119 -15.88 -42.56 -8.27
CA VAL A 119 -14.79 -41.64 -8.62
C VAL A 119 -15.29 -40.50 -9.52
N ASP A 120 -16.25 -40.77 -10.41
CA ASP A 120 -16.86 -39.75 -11.27
C ASP A 120 -17.66 -38.71 -10.46
N VAL A 121 -18.37 -39.17 -9.42
CA VAL A 121 -19.10 -38.30 -8.49
C VAL A 121 -18.11 -37.45 -7.69
N LEU A 122 -17.02 -38.06 -7.19
CA LEU A 122 -15.99 -37.33 -6.44
C LEU A 122 -15.33 -36.24 -7.30
N ASN A 123 -14.97 -36.56 -8.55
CA ASN A 123 -14.40 -35.60 -9.49
C ASN A 123 -15.37 -34.47 -9.83
N SER A 124 -16.66 -34.77 -10.00
CA SER A 124 -17.68 -33.77 -10.27
C SER A 124 -17.90 -32.85 -9.07
N ARG A 125 -17.88 -33.40 -7.86
CA ARG A 125 -17.97 -32.63 -6.61
C ARG A 125 -16.75 -31.72 -6.42
N LYS A 126 -15.54 -32.21 -6.72
CA LYS A 126 -14.31 -31.40 -6.73
C LYS A 126 -14.45 -30.22 -7.71
N THR A 127 -14.96 -30.47 -8.91
CA THR A 127 -15.16 -29.45 -9.94
C THR A 127 -16.18 -28.39 -9.51
N LEU A 128 -17.29 -28.79 -8.87
CA LEU A 128 -18.28 -27.86 -8.31
C LEU A 128 -17.67 -26.96 -7.23
N VAL A 129 -16.86 -27.51 -6.32
CA VAL A 129 -16.20 -26.74 -5.26
C VAL A 129 -15.21 -25.74 -5.87
N GLN A 130 -14.47 -26.14 -6.90
CA GLN A 130 -13.58 -25.24 -7.62
C GLN A 130 -14.37 -24.08 -8.27
N ALA A 131 -15.43 -24.38 -9.02
CA ALA A 131 -16.28 -23.37 -9.65
C ALA A 131 -16.91 -22.41 -8.62
N LYS A 132 -17.32 -22.90 -7.45
CA LYS A 132 -17.82 -22.08 -6.33
C LYS A 132 -16.77 -21.15 -5.76
N THR A 133 -15.53 -21.63 -5.63
CA THR A 133 -14.40 -20.84 -5.14
C THR A 133 -14.05 -19.75 -6.15
N ASP A 134 -13.98 -20.09 -7.44
CA ASP A 134 -13.68 -19.14 -8.52
C ASP A 134 -14.76 -18.07 -8.65
N TYR A 135 -16.05 -18.46 -8.61
CA TYR A 135 -17.17 -17.52 -8.62
C TYR A 135 -17.11 -16.56 -7.43
N SER A 136 -16.86 -17.08 -6.23
CA SER A 136 -16.73 -16.25 -5.02
C SER A 136 -15.55 -15.28 -5.14
N GLY A 137 -14.38 -15.74 -5.59
CA GLY A 137 -13.21 -14.91 -5.85
C GLY A 137 -13.49 -13.78 -6.83
N SER A 138 -14.18 -14.08 -7.94
CA SER A 138 -14.51 -13.07 -8.96
C SER A 138 -15.42 -11.95 -8.45
N ARG A 139 -16.29 -12.22 -7.47
CA ARG A 139 -17.12 -11.19 -6.83
C ARG A 139 -16.28 -10.21 -6.02
N TYR A 140 -15.25 -10.70 -5.33
CA TYR A 140 -14.31 -9.84 -4.62
C TYR A 140 -13.45 -9.03 -5.59
N ASP A 141 -12.95 -9.65 -6.66
CA ASP A 141 -12.19 -8.96 -7.70
C ASP A 141 -13.01 -7.82 -8.32
N TYR A 142 -14.30 -8.05 -8.61
CA TYR A 142 -15.21 -7.03 -9.10
C TYR A 142 -15.35 -5.85 -8.13
N ILE A 143 -15.50 -6.11 -6.82
CA ILE A 143 -15.57 -5.04 -5.81
C ILE A 143 -14.29 -4.20 -5.82
N VAL A 144 -13.12 -4.85 -5.92
CA VAL A 144 -11.83 -4.15 -6.01
C VAL A 144 -11.75 -3.31 -7.28
N SER A 145 -12.18 -3.82 -8.43
CA SER A 145 -12.22 -3.04 -9.68
C SER A 145 -13.13 -1.81 -9.57
N VAL A 146 -14.28 -1.93 -8.89
CA VAL A 146 -15.18 -0.77 -8.64
C VAL A 146 -14.50 0.26 -7.74
N LEU A 147 -13.78 -0.17 -6.70
CA LEU A 147 -13.00 0.73 -5.84
C LEU A 147 -11.87 1.44 -6.60
N GLN A 148 -11.16 0.72 -7.48
CA GLN A 148 -10.11 1.30 -8.32
C GLN A 148 -10.66 2.35 -9.30
N LEU A 149 -11.85 2.12 -9.86
CA LEU A 149 -12.53 3.10 -10.71
C LEU A 149 -12.89 4.37 -9.92
N ARG A 150 -13.42 4.22 -8.70
CA ARG A 150 -13.73 5.36 -7.81
C ARG A 150 -12.46 6.12 -7.40
N LEU A 151 -11.36 5.41 -7.15
CA LEU A 151 -10.06 6.03 -6.88
C LEU A 151 -9.57 6.84 -8.10
N ALA A 152 -9.64 6.27 -9.30
CA ALA A 152 -9.23 6.95 -10.53
C ALA A 152 -10.13 8.14 -10.89
N ALA A 153 -11.41 8.10 -10.52
CA ALA A 153 -12.36 9.20 -10.65
C ALA A 153 -12.17 10.30 -9.57
N GLY A 154 -11.31 10.07 -8.57
CA GLY A 154 -11.03 11.04 -7.51
C GLY A 154 -12.16 11.22 -6.49
N ASN A 155 -13.17 10.35 -6.48
CA ASN A 155 -14.34 10.43 -5.61
C ASN A 155 -14.39 9.33 -4.54
N LEU A 156 -13.25 8.72 -4.22
CA LEU A 156 -13.14 7.74 -3.15
C LEU A 156 -13.05 8.45 -1.79
N ASP A 157 -14.17 8.56 -1.08
CA ASP A 157 -14.23 9.07 0.29
C ASP A 157 -14.67 7.94 1.27
N ARG A 158 -14.54 8.19 2.58
CA ARG A 158 -14.86 7.23 3.64
C ARG A 158 -16.31 6.76 3.57
N ALA A 159 -17.22 7.61 3.10
CA ALA A 159 -18.62 7.24 2.90
C ALA A 159 -18.78 6.08 1.89
N GLN A 160 -18.04 6.10 0.78
CA GLN A 160 -18.10 5.05 -0.24
C GLN A 160 -17.41 3.77 0.24
N LEU A 161 -16.37 3.88 1.06
CA LEU A 161 -15.77 2.70 1.71
C LEU A 161 -16.75 2.04 2.68
N ASN A 162 -17.52 2.83 3.43
CA ASN A 162 -18.56 2.30 4.31
C ASN A 162 -19.68 1.62 3.50
N GLU A 163 -20.09 2.19 2.37
CA GLU A 163 -21.05 1.56 1.44
C GLU A 163 -20.56 0.17 1.00
N VAL A 164 -19.32 0.07 0.51
CA VAL A 164 -18.74 -1.23 0.10
C VAL A 164 -18.61 -2.19 1.29
N ASN A 165 -18.28 -1.69 2.48
CA ASN A 165 -18.24 -2.51 3.69
C ASN A 165 -19.61 -3.14 4.00
N THR A 166 -20.72 -2.42 3.76
CA THR A 166 -22.06 -3.00 3.96
C THR A 166 -22.33 -4.21 3.05
N TRP A 167 -21.78 -4.21 1.83
CA TRP A 167 -21.89 -5.34 0.90
C TRP A 167 -21.14 -6.59 1.38
N LEU A 168 -20.14 -6.42 2.26
CA LEU A 168 -19.30 -7.48 2.81
C LEU A 168 -19.80 -8.00 4.16
N THR A 169 -20.63 -7.23 4.88
CA THR A 169 -21.08 -7.56 6.25
C THR A 169 -22.17 -8.63 6.34
N GLN A 170 -22.69 -9.15 5.24
CA GLN A 170 -23.57 -10.32 5.32
C GLN A 170 -22.68 -11.55 5.55
N ALA A 171 -22.41 -11.83 6.83
CA ALA A 171 -21.80 -13.07 7.27
C ALA A 171 -22.70 -14.22 6.80
N VAL A 172 -22.35 -14.83 5.67
CA VAL A 172 -22.80 -16.19 5.39
C VAL A 172 -22.30 -16.98 6.58
N ALA A 173 -23.22 -17.57 7.35
CA ALA A 173 -22.85 -18.53 8.37
C ALA A 173 -21.99 -19.58 7.66
N THR A 174 -20.67 -19.51 7.87
CA THR A 174 -19.82 -20.65 7.66
C THR A 174 -20.44 -21.68 8.56
N PHE A 175 -21.20 -22.61 7.98
CA PHE A 175 -21.75 -23.73 8.74
C PHE A 175 -20.59 -24.25 9.58
N PRO A 176 -20.74 -24.39 10.91
CA PRO A 176 -19.72 -25.09 11.68
C PRO A 176 -19.43 -26.36 10.90
N ALA A 177 -18.14 -26.61 10.63
CA ALA A 177 -17.72 -27.87 10.05
C ALA A 177 -18.53 -28.94 10.76
N GLU A 178 -19.44 -29.58 10.04
CA GLU A 178 -20.26 -30.64 10.61
C GLU A 178 -19.24 -31.57 11.27
N PRO A 179 -19.27 -31.74 12.61
CA PRO A 179 -18.24 -32.50 13.28
C PRO A 179 -18.25 -33.85 12.60
N THR A 180 -17.18 -34.15 11.87
CA THR A 180 -16.99 -35.43 11.21
C THR A 180 -17.40 -36.48 12.23
N PRO A 181 -18.44 -37.31 11.96
CA PRO A 181 -18.80 -38.37 12.87
C PRO A 181 -17.51 -39.12 13.21
N GLU A 182 -17.25 -39.24 14.51
CA GLU A 182 -16.00 -39.77 15.08
C GLU A 182 -15.60 -41.15 14.49
N SER A 183 -16.54 -41.83 13.83
CA SER A 183 -16.36 -43.10 13.11
C SER A 183 -15.52 -43.03 11.83
N LEU A 184 -15.13 -41.86 11.32
CA LEU A 184 -14.35 -41.72 10.07
C LEU A 184 -12.98 -41.03 10.26
N ALA A 185 -12.58 -40.72 11.49
CA ALA A 185 -11.23 -40.23 11.73
C ALA A 185 -10.22 -41.36 11.47
N PRO A 186 -9.17 -41.16 10.64
CA PRO A 186 -8.04 -42.07 10.63
C PRO A 186 -7.45 -42.10 12.05
N THR A 187 -7.30 -43.29 12.64
CA THR A 187 -6.70 -43.49 13.95
C THR A 187 -5.31 -42.85 13.99
N VAL A 188 -5.22 -41.64 14.52
CA VAL A 188 -3.95 -40.99 14.82
C VAL A 188 -3.45 -41.65 16.11
N PRO A 189 -2.33 -42.40 16.09
CA PRO A 189 -1.76 -42.91 17.34
C PRO A 189 -1.40 -41.73 18.23
N ALA A 190 -1.86 -41.78 19.49
CA ALA A 190 -1.63 -40.74 20.47
C ALA A 190 -0.13 -40.43 20.63
N PRO A 191 0.29 -39.16 20.75
CA PRO A 191 1.67 -38.83 21.05
C PRO A 191 2.05 -39.40 22.44
N PRO A 192 3.25 -39.98 22.61
CA PRO A 192 3.69 -40.47 23.92
C PRO A 192 3.74 -39.31 24.92
N GLY A 193 3.06 -39.49 26.06
CA GLY A 193 3.00 -38.50 27.14
C GLY A 193 4.37 -38.23 27.74
N ASN A 194 4.63 -36.96 28.08
CA ASN A 194 5.84 -36.55 28.77
C ASN A 194 6.03 -37.33 30.08
N PRO A 195 7.27 -37.77 30.41
CA PRO A 195 7.55 -38.49 31.66
C PRO A 195 7.27 -37.61 32.88
N ALA A 196 6.75 -38.25 33.93
CA ALA A 196 6.35 -37.63 35.20
C ALA A 196 7.52 -36.86 35.87
N PRO A 197 7.23 -35.73 36.57
CA PRO A 197 8.25 -34.98 37.30
C PRO A 197 8.80 -35.82 38.49
N PRO A 198 10.11 -35.71 38.80
CA PRO A 198 10.73 -36.50 39.86
C PRO A 198 10.21 -36.12 41.27
N PRO A 199 10.21 -37.06 42.24
CA PRO A 199 9.72 -36.81 43.59
C PRO A 199 10.62 -35.81 44.34
N LYS A 200 9.98 -34.89 45.09
CA LYS A 200 10.66 -33.93 45.97
C LYS A 200 11.41 -34.68 47.09
N ARG A 201 12.72 -34.43 47.23
CA ARG A 201 13.50 -34.95 48.37
C ARG A 201 13.04 -34.29 49.69
N PRO A 202 12.94 -35.03 50.80
CA PRO A 202 12.64 -34.45 52.11
C PRO A 202 13.83 -33.63 52.64
N PRO A 203 13.59 -32.66 53.53
CA PRO A 203 14.63 -31.79 54.10
C PRO A 203 15.59 -32.58 54.99
N ARG A 204 16.89 -32.29 54.85
CA ARG A 204 17.94 -32.76 55.75
C ARG A 204 18.06 -31.74 56.88
N GLY A 205 18.08 -32.20 58.14
CA GLY A 205 18.34 -31.37 59.32
C GLY A 205 19.73 -30.75 59.31
#